data_AF-A0A245ZMM1-F1
#
_entry.id   AF-A0A245ZMM1-F1
#
_cell.length_a   1.000
_cell.length_b   1.000
_cell.length_c   1.000
_cell.angle_alpha   90.00
_cell.angle_beta   90.00
_cell.angle_gamma   90.00
#
_symmetry.space_group_name_H-M   'P 1'
#
loop_
_entity.id
_entity.type
_entity.pdbx_description
1 polymer ?
#
loop_
_entity_poly.entity_id
_entity_poly.type
_entity_poly.pdbx_seq_one_letter_code
_entity_poly.pdbx_strand_id
1 'polypeptide(L)'
;MTNGIEGSWTPDPTKWDKSYLENLFKFEWEQTRSPAGALQWTPVDKSATRTPDAHVSGKTHPLTMMTSDIALKIDPVYRNLRAVSRRL
;
A
#
# COMPACT_ATOMS: atom_id res chain seq x y z
N MET A 1 -9.12 17.83 -0.81
CA MET A 1 -8.90 16.56 -1.54
C MET A 1 -7.87 16.84 -2.62
N THR A 2 -6.83 15.99 -2.76
CA THR A 2 -5.71 16.26 -3.69
C THR A 2 -5.85 15.50 -5.01
N ASN A 3 -5.88 14.16 -4.99
CA ASN A 3 -5.95 13.32 -6.20
C ASN A 3 -7.13 12.32 -6.21
N GLY A 4 -7.96 12.33 -5.15
CA GLY A 4 -9.10 11.42 -4.99
C GLY A 4 -8.76 10.01 -4.50
N ILE A 5 -7.49 9.62 -4.40
CA ILE A 5 -7.06 8.35 -3.76
C ILE A 5 -6.91 8.60 -2.25
N GLU A 6 -7.35 7.64 -1.44
CA GLU A 6 -7.28 7.77 0.03
C GLU A 6 -6.64 6.53 0.68
N GLY A 7 -5.74 6.78 1.64
CA GLY A 7 -5.06 5.77 2.43
C GLY A 7 -3.54 5.97 2.49
N SER A 8 -2.85 5.10 3.23
CA SER A 8 -1.39 5.07 3.33
C SER A 8 -0.85 3.74 2.80
N TRP A 9 0.38 3.78 2.27
CA TRP A 9 1.10 2.58 1.84
C TRP A 9 1.81 1.85 2.99
N THR A 10 2.10 2.55 4.08
CA THR A 10 2.88 2.03 5.21
C THR A 10 2.11 2.16 6.54
N PRO A 11 2.39 1.27 7.51
CA PRO A 11 1.78 1.33 8.84
C PRO A 11 2.33 2.48 9.70
N ASP A 12 3.56 2.95 9.42
CA ASP A 12 4.19 4.11 10.05
C ASP A 12 4.46 5.20 8.99
N PRO A 13 3.47 6.03 8.59
CA PRO A 13 3.61 6.96 7.46
C PRO A 13 4.65 8.08 7.67
N THR A 14 5.09 8.28 8.90
CA THR A 14 6.01 9.37 9.29
C THR A 14 7.43 8.88 9.58
N LYS A 15 7.71 7.59 9.42
CA LYS A 15 9.02 7.00 9.67
C LYS A 15 9.58 6.38 8.40
N TRP A 16 10.88 6.49 8.25
CA TRP A 16 11.60 5.81 7.17
C TRP A 16 11.84 4.34 7.53
N ASP A 17 11.39 3.44 6.67
CA ASP A 17 11.67 2.00 6.75
C ASP A 17 11.48 1.32 5.37
N LYS A 18 11.56 -0.02 5.34
CA LYS A 18 11.36 -0.83 4.13
C LYS A 18 9.90 -1.28 3.92
N SER A 19 8.97 -0.82 4.76
CA SER A 19 7.62 -1.38 4.85
C SER A 19 6.81 -1.20 3.56
N TYR A 20 7.03 -0.14 2.77
CA TYR A 20 6.38 0.04 1.46
C TYR A 20 6.62 -1.17 0.55
N LEU A 21 7.88 -1.53 0.30
CA LEU A 21 8.24 -2.64 -0.58
C LEU A 21 7.84 -3.98 0.06
N GLU A 22 8.04 -4.14 1.36
CA GLU A 22 7.65 -5.35 2.08
C GLU A 22 6.14 -5.61 1.95
N ASN A 23 5.30 -4.60 2.21
CA ASN A 23 3.85 -4.70 2.10
C ASN A 23 3.42 -4.99 0.66
N LEU A 24 3.96 -4.24 -0.31
CA LEU A 24 3.64 -4.39 -1.73
C LEU A 24 3.83 -5.84 -2.20
N PHE A 25 4.98 -6.44 -1.86
CA PHE A 25 5.30 -7.80 -2.28
C PHE A 25 4.74 -8.91 -1.37
N LYS A 26 4.45 -8.61 -0.10
CA LYS A 26 3.92 -9.57 0.89
C LYS A 26 2.44 -9.87 0.67
N PHE A 27 1.64 -8.85 0.37
CA PHE A 27 0.18 -8.99 0.27
C PHE A 27 -0.29 -9.17 -1.17
N GLU A 28 -1.43 -9.85 -1.31
CA GLU A 28 -2.24 -9.80 -2.51
C GLU A 28 -3.23 -8.65 -2.42
N TRP A 29 -3.51 -8.02 -3.55
CA TRP A 29 -4.25 -6.75 -3.63
C TRP A 29 -5.50 -6.92 -4.48
N GLU A 30 -6.63 -6.41 -4.00
CA GLU A 30 -7.87 -6.32 -4.76
C GLU A 30 -8.21 -4.87 -5.09
N GLN A 31 -8.77 -4.66 -6.27
CA GLN A 31 -9.16 -3.34 -6.74
C GLN A 31 -10.43 -2.87 -6.01
N THR A 32 -10.41 -1.63 -5.53
CA THR A 32 -11.52 -0.97 -4.84
C THR A 32 -11.66 0.49 -5.30
N ARG A 33 -12.62 1.21 -4.73
CA ARG A 33 -12.83 2.64 -4.97
C ARG A 33 -12.73 3.44 -3.68
N SER A 34 -12.10 4.61 -3.76
CA SER A 34 -12.07 5.58 -2.67
C SER A 34 -13.46 6.19 -2.44
N PRO A 35 -13.67 6.91 -1.32
CA PRO A 35 -14.89 7.70 -1.11
C PRO A 35 -15.15 8.74 -2.22
N ALA A 36 -14.10 9.21 -2.89
CA ALA A 36 -14.17 10.11 -4.03
C ALA A 36 -14.37 9.39 -5.39
N GLY A 37 -14.49 8.05 -5.38
CA GLY A 37 -14.70 7.23 -6.57
C GLY A 37 -13.43 6.87 -7.36
N ALA A 38 -12.25 7.30 -6.91
CA ALA A 38 -10.99 6.98 -7.55
C ALA A 38 -10.65 5.50 -7.38
N LEU A 39 -10.04 4.90 -8.40
CA LEU A 39 -9.58 3.52 -8.36
C LEU A 39 -8.33 3.42 -7.46
N GLN A 40 -8.37 2.50 -6.51
CA GLN A 40 -7.25 2.17 -5.62
C GLN A 40 -7.26 0.68 -5.28
N TRP A 41 -6.28 0.21 -4.53
CA TRP A 41 -6.12 -1.21 -4.20
C TRP A 41 -5.97 -1.39 -2.69
N THR A 42 -6.65 -2.40 -2.13
CA THR A 42 -6.56 -2.78 -0.71
C THR A 42 -6.03 -4.21 -0.58
N PRO A 43 -5.35 -4.57 0.52
CA PRO A 43 -4.99 -5.96 0.76
C PRO A 43 -6.23 -6.85 0.81
N VAL A 44 -6.16 -8.01 0.17
CA VAL A 44 -7.20 -9.06 0.26
C VAL A 44 -7.26 -9.63 1.67
N ASP A 45 -6.11 -9.75 2.32
CA ASP A 45 -6.01 -10.19 3.72
C ASP A 45 -6.48 -9.09 4.67
N LYS A 46 -7.64 -9.31 5.31
CA LYS A 46 -8.23 -8.36 6.28
C LYS A 46 -7.43 -8.24 7.57
N SER A 47 -6.53 -9.18 7.85
CA SER A 47 -5.61 -9.15 8.99
C SER A 47 -4.28 -8.45 8.67
N ALA A 48 -4.10 -7.99 7.43
CA ALA A 48 -2.94 -7.20 7.03
C ALA A 48 -2.77 -5.99 7.97
N THR A 49 -1.51 -5.59 8.15
CA THR A 49 -1.16 -4.43 8.97
C THR A 49 -1.95 -3.20 8.52
N ARG A 50 -2.30 -2.34 9.46
CA ARG A 50 -3.12 -1.15 9.24
C ARG A 50 -2.30 0.11 9.48
N THR A 51 -2.72 1.22 8.88
CA THR A 51 -2.16 2.54 9.13
C THR A 51 -3.02 3.29 10.15
N PRO A 52 -2.46 4.11 11.05
CA PRO A 52 -3.23 5.05 11.84
C PRO A 52 -3.93 6.08 10.92
N ASP A 53 -5.08 6.58 11.37
CA ASP A 53 -5.73 7.75 10.77
C ASP A 53 -4.85 8.99 10.96
N ALA A 54 -4.80 9.85 9.95
CA ALA A 54 -3.91 11.02 9.94
C ALA A 54 -4.31 12.10 10.95
N HIS A 55 -5.56 12.11 11.42
CA HIS A 55 -6.11 13.19 12.27
C HIS A 55 -6.83 12.67 13.52
N VAL A 56 -7.40 11.46 13.48
CA VAL A 56 -8.19 10.90 14.57
C VAL A 56 -7.38 9.84 15.33
N SER A 57 -6.96 10.16 16.55
CA SER A 57 -6.25 9.21 17.41
C SER A 57 -7.07 7.94 17.67
N GLY A 58 -6.41 6.79 17.64
CA GLY A 58 -7.02 5.48 17.86
C GLY A 58 -7.80 4.90 16.68
N LYS A 59 -8.07 5.69 15.63
CA LYS A 59 -8.68 5.19 14.39
C LYS A 59 -7.60 4.67 13.44
N THR A 60 -7.92 3.60 12.70
CA THR A 60 -7.00 2.98 11.74
C THR A 60 -7.69 2.67 10.42
N HIS A 61 -6.91 2.61 9.34
CA HIS A 61 -7.35 2.29 7.98
C HIS A 61 -6.55 1.11 7.41
N PRO A 62 -7.11 0.34 6.46
CA PRO A 62 -6.32 -0.58 5.65
C PRO A 62 -5.21 0.17 4.90
N LEU A 63 -4.16 -0.56 4.52
CA LEU A 63 -3.19 -0.05 3.57
C LEU A 63 -3.85 0.16 2.20
N THR A 64 -3.31 1.09 1.42
CA THR A 64 -3.74 1.36 0.04
C THR A 64 -2.55 1.31 -0.91
N MET A 65 -2.80 0.91 -2.15
CA MET A 65 -1.84 0.99 -3.26
C MET A 65 -2.52 1.64 -4.47
N MET A 66 -1.74 2.33 -5.28
CA MET A 66 -2.15 2.84 -6.58
C MET A 66 -1.90 1.77 -7.66
N THR A 67 -2.56 1.89 -8.81
CA THR A 67 -2.29 1.01 -9.96
C THR A 67 -0.82 1.09 -10.41
N SER A 68 -0.18 2.26 -10.28
CA SER A 68 1.25 2.42 -10.53
C SER A 68 2.13 1.62 -9.57
N ASP A 69 1.72 1.46 -8.31
CA ASP A 69 2.45 0.63 -7.34
C ASP A 69 2.30 -0.85 -7.69
N ILE A 70 1.08 -1.28 -8.03
CA ILE A 70 0.83 -2.65 -8.48
C ILE A 70 1.64 -2.99 -9.74
N ALA A 71 1.87 -2.02 -10.63
CA ALA A 71 2.72 -2.20 -11.80
C ALA A 71 4.13 -2.68 -11.42
N LEU A 72 4.71 -2.19 -10.31
CA LEU A 72 6.02 -2.64 -9.81
C LEU A 72 6.02 -4.12 -9.37
N LYS A 73 4.88 -4.64 -8.92
CA LYS A 73 4.73 -6.04 -8.52
C LYS A 73 4.57 -6.99 -9.72
N ILE A 74 3.84 -6.56 -10.74
CA ILE A 74 3.43 -7.42 -11.86
C ILE A 74 4.38 -7.37 -13.07
N ASP A 75 4.98 -6.20 -13.33
CA ASP A 75 5.83 -6.01 -14.51
C ASP A 75 7.12 -6.84 -14.38
N PRO A 76 7.49 -7.67 -15.38
CA PRO A 76 8.66 -8.55 -15.29
C PRO A 76 9.98 -7.82 -15.07
N VAL A 77 10.15 -6.60 -15.59
CA VAL A 77 11.37 -5.80 -15.44
C VAL A 77 11.47 -5.30 -14.00
N TYR A 78 10.39 -4.70 -13.48
CA TYR A 78 10.36 -4.17 -12.12
C TYR A 78 10.28 -5.24 -11.03
N ARG A 79 9.72 -6.42 -11.33
CA ARG A 79 9.63 -7.54 -10.41
C ARG A 79 11.00 -8.02 -9.91
N ASN A 80 12.08 -7.78 -10.66
CA ASN A 80 13.44 -8.09 -10.24
C ASN A 80 13.89 -7.27 -9.01
N LEU A 81 13.26 -6.13 -8.71
CA LEU A 81 13.50 -5.36 -7.48
C LEU A 81 13.21 -6.20 -6.22
N ARG A 82 12.27 -7.15 -6.30
CA ARG A 82 11.99 -8.13 -5.22
C ARG A 82 13.24 -8.92 -4.82
N ALA A 83 14.13 -9.23 -5.76
CA ALA A 83 15.34 -10.01 -5.50
C ALA A 83 16.42 -9.18 -4.77
N VAL A 84 16.44 -7.86 -4.99
CA VAL A 84 17.37 -6.94 -4.32
C VAL A 84 16.95 -6.72 -2.87
N SER A 85 15.65 -6.56 -2.61
CA SER A 85 15.11 -6.39 -1.24
C SER A 85 15.33 -7.59 -0.31
N ARG A 86 15.56 -8.80 -0.83
CA ARG A 86 15.87 -10.00 -0.03
C ARG A 86 17.35 -10.10 0.38
N ARG A 87 18.23 -9.26 -0.17
CA ARG A 87 19.68 -9.28 0.07
C ARG A 87 20.17 -8.21 1.05
N LEU A 88 19.26 -7.43 1.64
CA LEU A 88 19.51 -6.37 2.63
C LEU A 88 18.59 -6.52 3.83
#